data_AF-A0A4Q9R7M3-F1
#
_entry.id   AF-A0A4Q9R7M3-F1
#
_cell.length_a   1.000
_cell.length_b   1.000
_cell.length_c   1.000
_cell.angle_alpha   90.00
_cell.angle_beta   90.00
_cell.angle_gamma   90.00
#
_symmetry.space_group_name_H-M   'P 1'
#
loop_
_entity.id
_entity.type
_entity.pdbx_description
1 polymer ?
#
loop_
_entity_poly.entity_id
_entity_poly.type
_entity_poly.pdbx_seq_one_letter_code
_entity_poly.pdbx_strand_id
1 'polypeptide(L)'
;MYQPWPLAIAISLAILGPVSHAAEAPATQQRLVAFDLPAGSLANTLNTIARQSGRVISLDPALVQGKLAPAVRGELSAQQALQRAGGVRQR
;
A
#
# COMPACT_ATOMS: atom_id res chain seq x y z
N MET A 1 55.12 18.36 -48.90
CA MET A 1 54.66 17.07 -48.39
C MET A 1 53.30 17.30 -47.72
N TYR A 2 52.24 17.30 -48.54
CA TYR A 2 50.86 17.43 -48.09
C TYR A 2 50.39 16.04 -47.68
N GLN A 3 50.02 15.86 -46.42
CA GLN A 3 49.31 14.67 -45.96
C GLN A 3 48.13 15.06 -45.05
N PRO A 4 47.06 14.25 -45.07
CA PRO A 4 45.74 14.73 -45.43
C PRO A 4 44.72 14.45 -44.33
N TRP A 5 43.71 15.32 -44.32
CA TRP A 5 42.33 15.02 -43.97
C TRP A 5 41.97 14.62 -42.52
N PRO A 6 41.16 15.45 -41.82
CA PRO A 6 40.50 15.10 -40.56
C PRO A 6 39.30 14.19 -40.86
N LEU A 7 39.55 12.88 -40.94
CA LEU A 7 38.52 11.85 -41.14
C LEU A 7 38.57 10.89 -39.96
N ALA A 8 38.16 11.39 -38.79
CA ALA A 8 37.75 10.55 -37.69
C ALA A 8 36.58 11.23 -36.97
N ILE A 9 35.48 11.37 -37.72
CA ILE A 9 34.14 11.47 -37.14
C ILE A 9 33.88 10.10 -36.50
N ALA A 10 34.49 9.86 -35.35
CA ALA A 10 34.31 8.65 -34.57
C ALA A 10 33.01 8.79 -33.79
N ILE A 11 31.94 8.42 -34.48
CA ILE A 11 30.99 7.42 -34.00
C ILE A 11 30.27 7.80 -32.69
N SER A 12 29.08 8.34 -32.94
CA SER A 12 27.83 7.89 -32.32
C SER A 12 27.66 8.12 -30.83
N LEU A 13 26.85 9.15 -30.54
CA LEU A 13 25.69 9.08 -29.66
C LEU A 13 25.70 7.86 -28.72
N ALA A 14 26.41 8.00 -27.61
CA ALA A 14 26.24 7.13 -26.47
C ALA A 14 24.83 7.34 -25.92
N ILE A 15 23.90 6.56 -26.47
CA ILE A 15 22.79 5.90 -25.80
C ILE A 15 22.18 6.78 -24.71
N LEU A 16 21.17 7.55 -25.13
CA LEU A 16 20.11 8.01 -24.27
C LEU A 16 19.39 6.76 -23.74
N GLY A 17 19.98 6.08 -22.77
CA GLY A 17 19.32 5.02 -22.04
C GLY A 17 18.09 5.66 -21.41
N PRO A 18 16.87 5.09 -21.58
CA PRO A 18 15.78 5.53 -20.74
C PRO A 18 16.23 5.27 -19.32
N VAL A 19 16.53 6.34 -18.58
CA VAL A 19 16.50 6.30 -17.13
C VAL A 19 15.03 6.03 -16.84
N SER A 20 14.69 4.75 -16.81
CA SER A 20 13.45 4.27 -16.25
C SER A 20 13.55 4.67 -14.80
N HIS A 21 13.07 5.87 -14.49
CA HIS A 21 12.61 6.22 -13.16
C HIS A 21 11.55 5.17 -12.86
N ALA A 22 11.98 4.07 -12.25
CA ALA A 22 11.08 3.17 -11.56
C ALA A 22 10.43 4.07 -10.53
N ALA A 23 9.25 4.59 -10.87
CA ALA A 23 8.41 5.32 -9.94
C ALA A 23 8.31 4.41 -8.72
N GLU A 24 8.96 4.83 -7.64
CA GLU A 24 8.85 4.20 -6.34
C GLU A 24 7.38 4.33 -5.97
N ALA A 25 6.59 3.32 -6.38
CA ALA A 25 5.21 3.22 -5.98
C ALA A 25 5.26 3.36 -4.46
N PRO A 26 4.52 4.33 -3.88
CA PRO A 26 4.62 4.58 -2.45
C PRO A 26 4.30 3.27 -1.76
N ALA A 27 5.34 2.63 -1.23
CA ALA A 27 5.20 1.44 -0.43
C ALA A 27 4.35 1.94 0.74
N THR A 28 3.06 1.59 0.70
CA THR A 28 2.14 1.93 1.78
C THR A 28 2.71 1.16 2.96
N GLN A 29 3.55 1.80 3.76
CA GLN A 29 4.16 1.20 4.92
C GLN A 29 3.01 0.80 5.82
N GLN A 30 2.72 -0.50 5.78
CA GLN A 30 1.70 -1.10 6.61
C GLN A 30 2.26 -1.08 8.02
N ARG A 31 2.02 0.04 8.72
CA ARG A 31 2.45 0.21 10.11
C ARG A 31 1.72 -0.84 10.93
N LEU A 32 2.48 -1.76 11.51
CA LEU A 32 1.98 -2.69 12.49
C LEU A 32 1.58 -1.89 13.73
N VAL A 33 0.34 -2.05 14.14
CA VAL A 33 -0.23 -1.45 15.34
C VAL A 33 -0.66 -2.60 16.24
N ALA A 34 -0.33 -2.52 17.52
CA ALA A 34 -0.83 -3.46 18.51
C ALA A 34 -2.34 -3.23 18.68
N PHE A 35 -3.13 -4.16 18.14
CA PHE A 35 -4.58 -4.17 18.27
C PHE A 35 -4.94 -5.12 19.41
N ASP A 36 -5.73 -4.67 20.38
CA ASP A 36 -6.42 -5.51 21.36
C ASP A 36 -7.90 -5.16 21.35
N LEU A 37 -8.65 -5.80 20.45
CA LEU A 37 -10.09 -5.64 20.35
C LEU A 37 -10.77 -6.95 20.75
N PRO A 38 -11.68 -6.92 21.75
CA PRO A 38 -12.47 -8.09 22.10
C PRO A 38 -13.44 -8.45 20.97
N ALA A 39 -13.93 -9.69 20.98
CA ALA A 39 -15.00 -10.10 20.07
C ALA A 39 -16.24 -9.24 20.33
N GLY A 40 -16.86 -8.71 19.27
CA GLY A 40 -17.92 -7.72 19.42
C GLY A 40 -18.48 -7.27 18.09
N SER A 41 -19.20 -6.14 18.08
CA SER A 41 -19.80 -5.60 16.86
C SER A 41 -18.72 -5.26 15.83
N LEU A 42 -18.88 -5.79 14.62
CA LEU A 42 -17.96 -5.57 13.51
C LEU A 42 -17.77 -4.07 13.21
N ALA A 43 -18.86 -3.29 13.30
CA ALA A 43 -18.82 -1.83 13.19
C ALA A 43 -17.86 -1.16 14.19
N ASN A 44 -17.85 -1.60 15.46
CA ASN A 44 -16.99 -1.02 16.49
C ASN A 44 -15.51 -1.37 16.26
N THR A 45 -15.24 -2.61 15.86
CA THR A 45 -13.90 -3.08 15.49
C THR A 45 -13.34 -2.26 14.33
N LEU A 46 -14.13 -2.05 13.27
CA LEU A 46 -13.70 -1.30 12.08
C LEU A 46 -13.52 0.19 12.36
N ASN A 47 -14.42 0.80 13.14
CA ASN A 47 -14.27 2.18 13.59
C ASN A 47 -12.96 2.37 14.39
N THR A 48 -12.66 1.43 15.28
CA THR A 48 -11.42 1.46 16.08
C THR A 48 -10.19 1.30 15.19
N ILE A 49 -10.20 0.38 14.23
CA ILE A 49 -9.11 0.19 13.27
C ILE A 49 -8.90 1.45 12.41
N ALA A 50 -9.97 2.09 11.95
CA ALA A 50 -9.89 3.33 11.17
C ALA A 50 -9.19 4.45 11.95
N ARG A 51 -9.61 4.63 13.21
CA ARG A 51 -9.04 5.64 14.11
C ARG A 51 -7.58 5.35 14.43
N GLN A 52 -7.23 4.11 14.75
CA GLN A 52 -5.86 3.72 15.11
C GLN A 52 -4.91 3.68 13.91
N SER A 53 -5.41 3.32 12.73
CA SER A 53 -4.63 3.35 11.49
C SER A 53 -4.41 4.77 10.96
N GLY A 54 -5.20 5.77 11.40
CA GLY A 54 -5.24 7.08 10.78
C GLY A 54 -5.69 7.04 9.31
N ARG A 55 -6.37 5.97 8.89
CA ARG A 55 -6.91 5.82 7.53
C ARG A 55 -8.41 5.99 7.57
N VAL A 56 -8.92 6.81 6.67
CA VAL A 56 -10.36 6.89 6.40
C VAL A 56 -10.77 5.63 5.64
N ILE A 57 -11.47 4.72 6.31
CA ILE A 57 -12.11 3.57 5.66
C ILE A 57 -13.54 3.99 5.31
N SER A 58 -13.80 4.22 4.02
CA SER A 58 -15.18 4.32 3.50
C SER A 58 -15.76 2.91 3.44
N LEU A 59 -16.49 2.54 4.49
CA LEU A 59 -17.28 1.34 4.54
C LEU A 59 -18.68 1.73 5.02
N ASP A 60 -19.70 1.15 4.40
CA ASP A 60 -21.06 1.36 4.84
C ASP A 60 -21.30 0.65 6.20
N PRO A 61 -21.60 1.39 7.28
CA PRO A 61 -21.81 0.81 8.60
C PRO A 61 -23.06 -0.08 8.67
N ALA A 62 -24.02 0.06 7.74
CA ALA A 62 -25.21 -0.79 7.68
C ALA A 62 -24.87 -2.19 7.14
N LEU A 63 -23.88 -2.32 6.26
CA LEU A 63 -23.39 -3.62 5.76
C LEU A 63 -22.69 -4.47 6.84
N VAL A 64 -22.19 -3.82 7.91
CA VAL A 64 -21.52 -4.47 9.03
C VAL A 64 -22.31 -4.40 10.34
N GLN A 65 -23.46 -3.72 10.35
CA GLN A 65 -24.37 -3.66 11.49
C GLN A 65 -24.99 -5.03 11.74
N GLY A 66 -24.98 -5.46 13.01
CA GLY A 66 -25.47 -6.78 13.42
C GLY A 66 -24.53 -7.94 13.06
N LYS A 67 -23.38 -7.69 12.41
CA LYS A 67 -22.33 -8.70 12.26
C LYS A 67 -21.40 -8.66 13.47
N LEU A 68 -20.98 -9.85 13.90
CA LEU A 68 -19.99 -10.01 14.96
C LEU A 68 -18.62 -10.22 14.34
N ALA A 69 -17.64 -9.44 14.80
CA ALA A 69 -16.24 -9.68 14.52
C ALA A 69 -15.64 -10.62 15.58
N PRO A 70 -14.75 -11.54 15.18
CA PRO A 70 -13.91 -12.25 16.13
C PRO A 70 -12.96 -11.29 16.84
N ALA A 71 -12.38 -11.71 17.96
CA ALA A 71 -11.39 -10.92 18.68
C ALA A 71 -10.16 -10.66 17.79
N VAL A 72 -9.79 -9.39 17.64
CA VAL A 72 -8.65 -8.96 16.84
C VAL A 72 -7.53 -8.58 17.79
N ARG A 73 -6.61 -9.52 18.02
CA ARG A 73 -5.45 -9.35 18.90
C ARG A 73 -4.13 -9.59 18.18
N GLY A 74 -3.17 -8.72 18.44
CA GLY A 74 -1.79 -8.83 17.96
C GLY A 74 -1.31 -7.58 17.23
N GLU A 75 -0.03 -7.57 16.86
CA GLU A 75 0.55 -6.55 15.99
C GLU A 75 0.07 -6.80 14.56
N LEU A 76 -0.95 -6.05 14.15
CA LEU A 76 -1.55 -6.18 12.83
C LEU A 76 -1.48 -4.83 12.13
N SER A 77 -1.46 -4.86 10.81
CA SER A 77 -1.70 -3.66 10.01
C SER A 77 -3.20 -3.41 9.87
N ALA A 78 -3.60 -2.19 9.56
CA ALA A 78 -5.02 -1.87 9.34
C ALA A 78 -5.72 -2.83 8.37
N GLN A 79 -5.07 -3.17 7.26
CA GLN A 79 -5.60 -4.17 6.31
C GLN A 79 -5.73 -5.56 6.92
N GLN A 80 -4.72 -6.01 7.69
CA GLN A 80 -4.75 -7.32 8.34
C GLN A 80 -5.84 -7.39 9.42
N ALA A 81 -6.02 -6.30 10.17
CA ALA A 81 -7.10 -6.17 11.15
C ALA A 81 -8.48 -6.18 10.48
N LEU A 82 -8.65 -5.48 9.35
CA LEU A 82 -9.85 -5.59 8.52
C LEU A 82 -10.10 -7.02 8.02
N GLN A 83 -9.06 -7.71 7.53
CA GLN A 83 -9.17 -9.09 7.06
C GLN A 83 -9.55 -10.04 8.20
N ARG A 84 -8.94 -9.90 9.38
CA ARG A 84 -9.31 -10.63 10.61
C ARG A 84 -10.74 -10.37 11.03
N ALA A 85 -11.21 -9.13 10.89
CA ALA A 85 -12.59 -8.76 11.20
C ALA A 85 -13.60 -9.31 10.17
N GLY A 86 -13.15 -9.74 8.99
CA GLY A 86 -14.02 -10.27 7.92
C GLY A 86 -14.44 -9.22 6.89
N GLY A 87 -13.62 -8.18 6.68
CA GLY A 87 -13.86 -7.12 5.70
C GLY A 87 -14.21 -7.69 4.33
N VAL A 88 -15.35 -7.21 3.80
CA VAL A 88 -15.96 -7.60 2.53
C VAL A 88 -14.88 -7.71 1.45
N ARG A 89 -14.71 -8.92 0.92
CA ARG A 89 -13.80 -9.20 -0.19
C ARG A 89 -14.37 -8.49 -1.42
N GLN A 90 -13.91 -7.27 -1.70
CA GLN A 90 -14.19 -6.55 -2.94
C GLN A 90 -13.84 -7.48 -4.10
N ARG A 91 -14.86 -7.92 -4.83
CA ARG A 91 -14.72 -8.54 -6.14
C ARG A 91 -14.80 -7.47 -7.20
#